data_AF-A0A0G4Q043-F1
#
_entry.id   AF-A0A0G4Q043-F1
#
_cell.length_a   1.000
_cell.length_b   1.000
_cell.length_c   1.000
_cell.angle_alpha   90.00
_cell.angle_beta   90.00
_cell.angle_gamma   90.00
#
_symmetry.space_group_name_H-M   'P 1'
#
loop_
_entity.id
_entity.type
_entity.pdbx_description
1 polymer ?
#
loop_
_entity_poly.entity_id
_entity_poly.type
_entity_poly.pdbx_seq_one_letter_code
_entity_poly.pdbx_strand_id
1 'polypeptide(L)' 'MPESHLCEYEAFYRKQPFGLWREDYRMAQVAHLLAMINRDPKTSPPELMDFMPMWKKKITEEELWDNVTESVLANR' A
#
# COMPACT_ATOMS: atom_id res chain seq x y z
N MET A 1 5.67 -7.90 30.38
CA MET A 1 5.07 -8.18 29.05
C MET A 1 5.12 -9.69 28.86
N PRO A 2 3.98 -10.40 28.82
CA PRO A 2 3.97 -11.85 28.54
C PRO A 2 4.57 -12.14 27.15
N GLU A 3 5.37 -13.19 27.03
CA GLU A 3 6.04 -13.59 25.78
C GLU A 3 5.06 -13.92 24.64
N SER A 4 3.83 -14.34 24.98
CA SER A 4 2.77 -14.64 24.02
C SER A 4 2.41 -13.45 23.13
N HIS A 5 2.37 -12.24 23.69
CA HIS A 5 2.03 -11.04 22.92
C HIS A 5 3.11 -10.64 21.94
N LEU A 6 4.38 -10.93 22.24
CA LEU A 6 5.49 -10.64 21.32
C LEU A 6 5.31 -11.45 20.02
N CYS A 7 4.96 -12.73 20.14
CA CYS A 7 4.70 -13.60 19.00
C CYS A 7 3.49 -13.13 18.17
N GLU A 8 2.41 -12.67 18.84
CA GLU A 8 1.24 -12.06 18.19
C GLU A 8 1.63 -10.81 17.38
N TYR A 9 2.42 -9.91 17.97
CA TYR A 9 2.89 -8.70 17.28
C TYR A 9 3.79 -9.04 16.09
N GLU A 10 4.73 -9.97 16.22
CA GLU A 10 5.60 -10.37 15.10
C GLU A 10 4.79 -10.97 13.93
N ALA A 11 3.80 -11.81 14.22
CA ALA A 11 2.93 -12.39 13.20
C ALA A 11 2.07 -11.31 12.51
N PHE A 12 1.57 -10.33 13.27
CA PHE A 12 0.82 -9.20 12.76
C PHE A 12 1.67 -8.32 11.81
N TYR A 13 2.88 -7.95 12.23
CA TYR A 13 3.80 -7.14 11.41
C TYR A 13 4.23 -7.82 10.12
N ARG A 14 4.36 -9.16 10.09
CA ARG A 14 4.68 -9.91 8.87
C ARG A 14 3.53 -9.94 7.87
N LYS A 15 2.28 -9.92 8.33
CA LYS A 15 1.08 -9.99 7.49
C LYS A 15 0.66 -8.63 6.96
N GLN A 16 0.97 -7.55 7.68
CA GLN A 16 0.55 -6.22 7.24
C GLN A 16 1.36 -5.74 6.02
N PRO A 17 0.69 -5.23 4.97
CA PRO A 17 1.31 -4.86 3.71
C PRO A 17 2.07 -3.51 3.75
N PHE A 18 2.48 -3.03 4.93
CA PHE A 18 3.11 -1.71 5.07
C PHE A 18 4.40 -1.55 4.27
N GLY A 19 5.17 -2.64 4.12
CA GLY A 19 6.38 -2.64 3.28
C GLY A 19 6.04 -2.48 1.80
N LEU A 20 5.01 -3.18 1.34
CA LEU A 20 4.61 -3.23 -0.07
C LEU A 20 4.08 -1.88 -0.55
N TRP A 21 3.24 -1.21 0.25
CA TRP A 21 2.79 0.15 -0.09
C TRP A 21 3.97 1.11 -0.22
N ARG A 22 4.88 1.13 0.76
CA ARG A 22 6.01 2.07 0.73
C ARG A 22 6.88 1.85 -0.50
N GLU A 23 7.05 0.60 -0.91
CA GLU A 23 7.78 0.25 -2.13
C GLU A 23 7.03 0.69 -3.39
N ASP A 24 5.72 0.44 -3.47
CA ASP A 24 4.86 0.88 -4.57
C ASP A 24 4.86 2.41 -4.72
N TYR A 25 4.81 3.15 -3.60
CA TYR A 25 4.87 4.60 -3.61
C TYR A 25 6.20 5.14 -4.13
N ARG A 26 7.33 4.56 -3.69
CA ARG A 26 8.65 4.95 -4.21
C ARG A 26 8.78 4.63 -5.70
N MET A 27 8.28 3.48 -6.13
CA MET A 27 8.30 3.10 -7.54
C MET A 27 7.43 4.04 -8.39
N ALA A 28 6.27 4.44 -7.88
CA ALA A 28 5.39 5.42 -8.52
C ALA A 28 6.09 6.78 -8.69
N GLN A 29 6.88 7.24 -7.71
CA GLN A 29 7.66 8.48 -7.84
C GLN A 29 8.68 8.40 -8.98
N VAL A 30 9.41 7.27 -9.09
CA VAL A 30 10.38 7.05 -10.17
C VAL A 30 9.69 6.99 -11.53
N ALA A 31 8.58 6.25 -11.64
CA ALA A 31 7.80 6.15 -12.87
C ALA A 31 7.23 7.51 -13.29
N HIS A 32 6.71 8.30 -12.34
CA HIS A 32 6.23 9.65 -12.58
C HIS A 32 7.33 10.57 -13.11
N LEU A 33 8.52 10.56 -12.49
CA LEU A 33 9.66 11.34 -12.98
C LEU A 33 10.05 10.94 -14.41
N LEU A 34 10.12 9.64 -14.68
CA LEU A 34 10.45 9.12 -16.01
C LEU A 34 9.39 9.52 -17.05
N ALA A 35 8.11 9.49 -16.67
CA ALA A 35 7.01 9.91 -17.53
C ALA A 35 7.04 11.42 -17.79
N MET A 36 7.39 12.25 -16.79
CA MET A 36 7.55 13.69 -16.97
C MET A 36 8.69 14.04 -17.94
N ILE A 37 9.81 13.32 -17.86
CA ILE A 37 10.99 13.54 -18.73
C ILE A 37 10.66 13.20 -20.19
N ASN A 38 9.94 12.10 -20.43
CA ASN A 38 9.61 11.62 -21.78
C ASN A 38 8.28 12.16 -22.30
N ARG A 39 7.70 13.17 -21.65
CA ARG A 39 6.37 13.67 -21.96
C ARG A 39 6.36 14.55 -23.21
N ASP A 40 5.34 14.36 -24.04
CA ASP A 40 5.00 15.34 -25.07
C ASP A 40 4.52 16.67 -24.45
N PRO A 41 5.08 17.83 -24.84
CA PRO A 41 4.72 19.11 -24.24
C PRO A 41 3.27 19.55 -24.52
N LYS A 42 2.55 18.87 -25.42
CA LYS A 42 1.17 19.16 -25.81
C LYS A 42 0.11 18.41 -24.99
N THR A 43 0.49 17.33 -24.31
CA THR A 43 -0.43 16.54 -23.48
C THR A 43 -0.50 17.10 -22.07
N SER A 44 -1.44 16.64 -21.25
CA SER A 44 -1.50 16.98 -19.83
C SER A 44 -0.38 16.27 -19.05
N PRO A 45 0.19 16.86 -17.99
CA PRO A 45 1.13 16.17 -17.12
C PRO A 45 0.46 14.96 -16.47
N PRO A 46 1.13 13.79 -16.41
CA PRO A 46 0.62 12.67 -15.63
C PRO A 46 0.71 12.99 -14.13
N GLU A 47 -0.26 12.52 -13.35
CA GLU A 47 -0.25 12.66 -11.90
C GLU A 47 0.43 11.45 -11.24
N LEU A 48 0.98 11.62 -10.03
CA LEU A 48 1.60 10.51 -9.29
C LEU A 48 0.62 9.33 -9.08
N MET A 49 -0.65 9.65 -8.84
CA MET A 49 -1.71 8.66 -8.62
C MET A 49 -2.01 7.83 -9.89
N ASP A 50 -1.63 8.29 -11.08
CA ASP A 50 -1.76 7.52 -12.33
C ASP A 50 -0.91 6.24 -12.28
N PHE A 51 0.20 6.27 -11.55
CA PHE A 51 1.12 5.14 -11.38
C PHE A 51 0.80 4.29 -10.15
N MET A 52 -0.34 4.55 -9.49
CA MET A 52 -0.78 3.83 -8.29
C MET A 52 -2.20 3.27 -8.48
N PRO A 53 -2.38 2.17 -9.24
CA PRO A 53 -3.70 1.65 -9.62
C PRO A 53 -4.56 1.24 -8.42
N MET A 54 -3.94 0.76 -7.35
CA MET A 54 -4.63 0.34 -6.12
C MET A 54 -5.24 1.53 -5.36
N TRP A 55 -4.70 2.74 -5.49
CA TRP A 55 -5.25 3.96 -4.87
C TRP A 55 -6.38 4.59 -5.68
N LYS A 56 -6.39 4.36 -7.00
CA LYS A 56 -7.45 4.85 -7.89
C LYS A 56 -8.71 4.01 -7.84
N LYS A 57 -8.60 2.72 -7.48
CA LYS A 57 -9.78 1.92 -7.17
C LYS A 57 -10.50 2.60 -6.00
N LYS A 58 -11.72 3.09 -6.26
CA LYS A 58 -12.61 3.50 -5.17
C LYS A 58 -12.71 2.31 -4.24
N ILE A 59 -12.23 2.49 -3.03
CA ILE A 59 -12.32 1.46 -2.00
C ILE A 59 -13.81 1.26 -1.78
N THR A 60 -14.36 0.19 -2.33
CA THR A 60 -15.66 -0.31 -1.90
C THR A 60 -15.53 -0.55 -0.40
N GLU A 61 -16.48 -0.07 0.39
CA GLU A 61 -16.43 -0.03 1.86
C GLU A 61 -16.12 -1.40 2.51
N GLU A 62 -16.24 -2.51 1.77
CA GLU A 62 -15.86 -3.87 2.17
C GLU A 62 -14.34 -4.14 2.27
N GLU A 63 -13.47 -3.32 1.64
CA GLU A 63 -12.00 -3.50 1.71
C GLU A 63 -11.32 -2.57 2.73
N LEU A 64 -12.08 -1.67 3.38
CA LEU A 64 -11.53 -0.48 4.03
C LEU A 64 -10.97 -0.70 5.45
N TRP A 65 -11.18 -1.86 6.06
CA TRP A 65 -10.60 -2.18 7.38
C TRP A 65 -9.96 -3.57 7.41
N ASP A 66 -8.64 -3.54 7.25
CA ASP A 66 -7.63 -4.48 7.71
C ASP A 66 -8.16 -5.71 8.49
N ASN A 67 -8.63 -6.72 7.76
CA ASN A 67 -9.06 -8.02 8.30
C ASN A 67 -7.89 -8.81 8.93
N VAL A 68 -6.67 -8.26 8.89
CA VAL A 68 -5.48 -8.85 9.54
C VAL A 68 -5.61 -8.79 11.06
N THR A 69 -6.12 -7.70 11.63
CA THR A 69 -6.37 -7.62 13.09
C THR A 69 -7.43 -8.63 13.51
N GLU A 70 -8.56 -8.68 12.80
CA GLU A 70 -9.65 -9.60 13.09
C GLU A 70 -9.22 -11.07 12.92
N SER A 71 -8.48 -11.41 11.85
CA SER A 71 -7.99 -12.77 11.64
C SER A 71 -6.89 -13.20 12.63
N VAL A 72 -6.07 -12.28 13.12
CA VAL A 72 -5.09 -12.57 14.18
C VAL A 72 -5.80 -12.77 15.53
N LEU A 73 -6.82 -11.96 15.82
CA LEU A 73 -7.61 -12.08 17.04
C LEU A 73 -8.57 -13.28 17.04
N ALA A 74 -9.04 -13.73 15.87
CA ALA A 74 -9.92 -14.90 15.73
C ALA A 74 -9.18 -16.23 15.88
N ASN A 75 -7.87 -16.27 15.64
CA ASN A 75 -7.03 -17.47 15.81
C ASN A 75 -6.44 -17.59 17.23
N ARG A 76 -7.12 -17.01 18.22
CA ARG A 76 -6.69 -16.92 19.62
C ARG A 76 -7.28 -18.01 20.48
#